data_AF-A0A3D0EVK6-F1
#
_entry.id   AF-A0A3D0EVK6-F1
#
_cell.length_a   1.000
_cell.length_b   1.000
_cell.length_c   1.000
_cell.angle_alpha   90.00
_cell.angle_beta   90.00
_cell.angle_gamma   90.00
#
_symmetry.space_group_name_H-M   'P 1'
#
loop_
_entity.id
_entity.type
_entity.pdbx_description
1 polymer ?
#
loop_
_entity_poly.entity_id
_entity_poly.type
_entity_poly.pdbx_seq_one_letter_code
_entity_poly.pdbx_strand_id
1 'polypeptide(L)'
;MKVGKNTVVSLAYELFDLDGNLIEKTSEPIGYLHGGYQGIFEMVEKSLDGKSVGDAVDVKLEPVEAFGDYNEGLVHLESADKFPGSVEVGTEFEGHQEEGQAKTIFRVTDVADGKVVVDGNHPLAGLGLLFKCKIQDIRAASEEELSHGHVHGAGGHHH
;
A
#
# COMPACT_ATOMS: atom_id res chain seq x y z
N MET A 1 9.87 -9.97 24.31
CA MET A 1 9.49 -8.57 24.01
C MET A 1 8.08 -8.59 23.46
N LYS A 2 7.31 -7.52 23.67
CA LYS A 2 5.99 -7.34 23.06
C LYS A 2 6.04 -6.18 22.06
N VAL A 3 5.16 -6.21 21.07
CA VAL A 3 4.95 -5.09 20.16
C VAL A 3 4.47 -3.88 20.96
N GLY A 4 5.01 -2.72 20.63
CA GLY A 4 4.62 -1.45 21.20
C GLY A 4 5.39 -0.31 20.55
N LYS A 5 5.11 0.92 20.98
CA LYS A 5 5.74 2.12 20.43
C LYS A 5 7.27 2.02 20.43
N ASN A 6 7.89 2.47 19.34
CA ASN A 6 9.34 2.49 19.10
C ASN A 6 9.98 1.09 19.01
N THR A 7 9.22 0.10 18.56
CA THR A 7 9.74 -1.23 18.24
C THR A 7 9.74 -1.46 16.73
N VAL A 8 10.74 -2.19 16.26
CA VAL A 8 10.75 -2.74 14.90
C VAL A 8 10.12 -4.12 14.98
N VAL A 9 9.10 -4.32 14.15
CA VAL A 9 8.34 -5.56 14.08
C VAL A 9 8.56 -6.18 12.71
N SER A 10 9.16 -7.38 12.71
CA SER A 10 9.31 -8.17 11.51
C SER A 10 8.12 -9.11 11.37
N LEU A 11 7.47 -9.13 10.20
CA LEU A 11 6.27 -9.92 9.94
C LEU A 11 6.30 -10.56 8.57
N ALA A 12 5.70 -11.75 8.48
CA ALA A 12 5.31 -12.33 7.20
C ALA A 12 3.82 -12.11 7.03
N TYR A 13 3.37 -11.64 5.85
CA TYR A 13 1.96 -11.43 5.58
C TYR A 13 1.49 -12.00 4.25
N GLU A 14 0.18 -12.18 4.18
CA GLU A 14 -0.61 -12.50 3.00
C GLU A 14 -1.78 -11.51 2.95
N LEU A 15 -1.99 -10.93 1.77
CA LEU A 15 -3.05 -9.99 1.47
C LEU A 15 -4.03 -10.64 0.51
N PHE A 16 -5.31 -10.65 0.87
CA PHE A 16 -6.38 -11.21 0.06
C PHE A 16 -7.45 -10.15 -0.20
N ASP A 17 -8.22 -10.32 -1.28
CA ASP A 17 -9.52 -9.67 -1.38
C ASP A 17 -10.55 -10.34 -0.45
N LEU A 18 -11.76 -9.78 -0.37
CA LEU A 18 -12.84 -10.36 0.45
C LEU A 18 -13.43 -11.66 -0.13
N ASP A 19 -13.15 -11.97 -1.40
CA ASP A 19 -13.53 -13.22 -2.05
C ASP A 19 -12.53 -14.37 -1.78
N GLY A 20 -11.40 -14.05 -1.14
CA GLY A 20 -10.36 -15.00 -0.75
C GLY A 20 -9.28 -15.22 -1.81
N ASN A 21 -9.23 -14.41 -2.87
CA ASN A 21 -8.15 -14.47 -3.85
C ASN A 21 -6.90 -13.80 -3.26
N LEU A 22 -5.76 -14.47 -3.40
CA LEU A 22 -4.48 -13.93 -2.96
C LEU A 22 -4.05 -12.80 -3.89
N ILE A 23 -3.87 -11.61 -3.33
CA ILE A 23 -3.36 -10.42 -4.03
C ILE A 23 -1.84 -10.37 -3.89
N GLU A 24 -1.34 -10.50 -2.65
CA GLU A 24 0.07 -10.33 -2.35
C GLU A 24 0.51 -11.23 -1.20
N LYS A 25 1.77 -11.65 -1.22
CA LYS A 25 2.39 -12.39 -0.12
C LYS A 25 3.87 -12.05 -0.03
N THR A 26 4.36 -11.85 1.19
CA THR A 26 5.79 -11.68 1.44
C THR A 26 6.53 -13.01 1.28
N SER A 27 7.59 -13.01 0.47
CA SER A 27 8.53 -14.14 0.37
C SER A 27 9.49 -14.21 1.57
N GLU A 28 9.90 -13.05 2.10
CA GLU A 28 10.72 -12.90 3.30
C GLU A 28 10.03 -11.94 4.29
N PRO A 29 10.28 -12.07 5.61
CA PRO A 29 9.68 -11.17 6.58
C PRO A 29 10.04 -9.70 6.30
N ILE A 30 9.04 -8.83 6.28
CA ILE A 30 9.22 -7.39 6.16
C ILE A 30 9.24 -6.74 7.55
N GLY A 31 10.02 -5.68 7.71
CA GLY A 31 10.14 -4.93 8.94
C GLY A 31 9.45 -3.58 8.83
N TYR A 32 8.63 -3.23 9.83
CA TYR A 32 8.10 -1.87 9.97
C TYR A 32 8.34 -1.31 11.38
N LEU A 33 8.29 0.01 11.50
CA LEU A 33 8.44 0.73 12.76
C LEU A 33 7.07 0.98 13.39
N HIS A 34 6.85 0.44 14.58
CA HIS A 34 5.59 0.52 15.29
C HIS A 34 5.52 1.73 16.22
N GLY A 35 4.37 2.40 16.26
CA GLY A 35 4.08 3.56 17.10
C GLY A 35 3.58 4.80 16.36
N GLY A 36 2.94 4.64 15.18
CA GLY A 36 2.38 5.75 14.41
C GLY A 36 3.32 6.35 13.37
N TYR A 37 4.22 5.52 12.82
CA TYR A 37 5.18 5.92 11.78
C TYR A 37 4.67 5.66 10.35
N GLN A 38 3.41 5.23 10.21
CA GLN A 38 2.75 4.99 8.92
C GLN A 38 3.45 3.94 8.04
N GLY A 39 4.20 3.01 8.64
CA GLY A 39 4.87 1.91 7.92
C GLY A 39 3.97 0.72 7.56
N ILE A 40 2.74 0.69 8.07
CA ILE A 40 1.71 -0.33 7.79
C ILE A 40 0.32 0.28 8.01
N PHE A 41 -0.75 -0.40 7.55
CA PHE A 41 -2.13 0.03 7.79
C PHE A 41 -2.42 0.22 9.28
N GLU A 42 -3.05 1.33 9.63
CA GLU A 42 -3.30 1.72 11.03
C GLU A 42 -4.07 0.65 11.82
N MET A 43 -5.05 0.00 11.19
CA MET A 43 -5.83 -1.07 11.82
C MET A 43 -5.01 -2.34 12.05
N VAL A 44 -4.04 -2.63 11.18
CA VAL A 44 -3.09 -3.74 11.37
C VAL A 44 -2.14 -3.40 12.51
N GLU A 45 -1.59 -2.18 12.54
CA GLU A 45 -0.72 -1.71 13.62
C GLU A 45 -1.43 -1.84 14.98
N LYS A 46 -2.64 -1.31 15.11
CA LYS A 46 -3.46 -1.42 16.33
C LYS A 46 -3.72 -2.86 16.75
N SER A 47 -3.95 -3.77 15.79
CA SER A 47 -4.21 -5.19 16.07
C SER A 47 -2.98 -5.95 16.56
N LEU A 48 -1.79 -5.44 16.22
CA LEU A 48 -0.51 -6.01 16.63
C LEU A 48 -0.03 -5.48 17.98
N ASP A 49 -0.57 -4.37 18.50
CA ASP A 49 -0.13 -3.79 19.78
C ASP A 49 -0.25 -4.81 20.94
N GLY A 50 0.83 -4.93 21.72
CA GLY A 50 0.92 -5.86 22.84
C GLY A 50 1.08 -7.35 22.50
N LYS A 51 1.13 -7.72 21.21
CA LYS A 51 1.39 -9.09 20.73
C LYS A 51 2.86 -9.49 20.87
N SER A 52 3.14 -10.79 20.78
CA SER A 52 4.48 -11.37 20.92
C SER A 52 4.92 -12.10 19.65
N VAL A 53 6.23 -12.36 19.53
CA VAL A 53 6.77 -13.18 18.44
C VAL A 53 6.05 -14.52 18.37
N GLY A 54 5.65 -14.91 17.16
CA GLY A 54 4.89 -16.13 16.89
C GLY A 54 3.37 -15.93 16.85
N ASP A 55 2.83 -14.83 17.38
CA ASP A 55 1.42 -14.50 17.28
C ASP A 55 1.05 -14.21 15.81
N ALA A 56 -0.17 -14.61 15.44
CA ALA A 56 -0.77 -14.32 14.15
C ALA A 56 -2.07 -13.54 14.33
N VAL A 57 -2.36 -12.64 13.40
CA VAL A 57 -3.60 -11.86 13.36
C VAL A 57 -4.14 -11.80 11.94
N ASP A 58 -5.45 -11.82 11.85
CA ASP A 58 -6.21 -11.63 10.62
C ASP A 58 -7.02 -10.35 10.80
N VAL A 59 -6.78 -9.36 9.93
CA VAL A 59 -7.38 -8.04 10.01
C VAL A 59 -8.12 -7.79 8.71
N LYS A 60 -9.45 -7.63 8.82
CA LYS A 60 -10.27 -7.15 7.70
C LYS A 60 -10.16 -5.63 7.65
N LEU A 61 -9.89 -5.11 6.46
CA LEU A 61 -9.75 -3.69 6.17
C LEU A 61 -10.87 -3.30 5.19
N GLU A 62 -11.65 -2.30 5.56
CA GLU A 62 -12.53 -1.63 4.60
C GLU A 62 -11.68 -0.77 3.64
N PRO A 63 -12.18 -0.39 2.46
CA PRO A 63 -11.39 0.34 1.46
C PRO A 63 -10.68 1.58 2.04
N VAL A 64 -11.41 2.38 2.83
CA VAL A 64 -10.89 3.58 3.52
C VAL A 64 -9.78 3.30 4.54
N GLU A 65 -9.67 2.08 5.05
CA GLU A 65 -8.63 1.67 6.01
C GLU A 65 -7.39 1.08 5.31
N ALA A 66 -7.49 0.84 4.01
CA ALA A 66 -6.43 0.31 3.16
C ALA A 66 -5.95 1.35 2.13
N PHE A 67 -6.52 1.33 0.92
CA PHE A 67 -6.09 2.16 -0.21
C PHE A 67 -7.07 3.28 -0.59
N GLY A 68 -8.07 3.53 0.27
CA GLY A 68 -9.11 4.52 0.03
C GLY A 68 -10.28 3.96 -0.78
N ASP A 69 -11.34 4.76 -0.85
CA ASP A 69 -12.45 4.51 -1.76
C ASP A 69 -12.04 4.77 -3.20
N TYR A 70 -12.70 4.07 -4.13
CA TYR A 70 -12.58 4.38 -5.55
C TYR A 70 -13.21 5.74 -5.83
N ASN A 71 -12.44 6.64 -6.44
CA ASN A 71 -12.88 7.99 -6.76
C ASN A 71 -13.05 8.15 -8.29
N GLU A 72 -14.31 8.20 -8.74
CA GLU A 72 -14.65 8.43 -10.15
C GLU A 72 -14.11 9.76 -10.69
N GLY A 73 -13.89 10.75 -9.81
CA GLY A 73 -13.29 12.03 -10.19
C GLY A 73 -11.80 11.95 -10.56
N LEU A 74 -11.13 10.84 -10.27
CA LEU A 74 -9.76 10.56 -10.72
C LEU A 74 -9.70 9.80 -12.05
N VAL A 75 -10.87 9.52 -12.64
CA VAL A 75 -10.98 8.90 -13.96
C VAL A 75 -11.20 10.00 -15.00
N HIS A 76 -10.32 10.06 -15.99
CA HIS A 76 -10.36 11.07 -17.03
C HIS A 76 -10.41 10.44 -18.41
N LEU A 77 -11.12 11.12 -19.32
CA LEU A 77 -11.20 10.76 -20.73
C LEU A 77 -10.33 11.74 -21.52
N GLU A 78 -9.25 11.24 -22.08
CA GLU A 78 -8.26 12.03 -22.81
C GLU A 78 -8.23 11.66 -24.30
N SER A 79 -7.77 12.59 -25.14
CA SER A 79 -7.53 12.31 -26.56
C SER A 79 -6.25 11.50 -26.71
N ALA A 80 -6.24 10.46 -27.54
CA ALA A 80 -5.04 9.67 -27.82
C ALA A 80 -3.88 10.54 -28.34
N ASP A 81 -4.17 11.63 -29.05
CA ASP A 81 -3.18 12.56 -29.59
C ASP A 81 -2.38 13.32 -28.53
N LYS A 82 -2.84 13.35 -27.27
CA LYS A 82 -2.10 13.97 -26.16
C LYS A 82 -0.93 13.11 -25.68
N PHE A 83 -0.90 11.83 -26.04
CA PHE A 83 0.12 10.89 -25.58
C PHE A 83 1.24 10.75 -26.61
N PRO A 84 2.51 10.70 -26.18
CA PRO A 84 3.64 10.51 -27.09
C PRO A 84 3.71 9.03 -27.54
N GLY A 85 2.92 8.67 -28.54
CA GLY A 85 2.97 7.35 -29.18
C GLY A 85 1.69 6.52 -29.03
N SER A 86 1.80 5.22 -29.32
CA SER A 86 0.68 4.28 -29.18
C SER A 86 0.44 4.01 -27.69
N VAL A 87 -0.81 4.17 -27.26
CA VAL A 87 -1.23 3.91 -25.87
C VAL A 87 -1.97 2.58 -25.83
N GLU A 88 -1.60 1.73 -24.87
CA GLU A 88 -2.24 0.44 -24.65
C GLU A 88 -2.85 0.37 -23.24
N VAL A 89 -3.88 -0.45 -23.07
CA VAL A 89 -4.46 -0.72 -21.75
C VAL A 89 -3.40 -1.28 -20.81
N GLY A 90 -3.36 -0.78 -19.59
CA GLY A 90 -2.35 -1.10 -18.58
C GLY A 90 -1.13 -0.20 -18.60
N THR A 91 -0.96 0.67 -19.61
CA THR A 91 0.13 1.66 -19.62
C THR A 91 -0.02 2.63 -18.44
N GLU A 92 1.08 2.95 -17.77
CA GLU A 92 1.12 3.92 -16.67
C GLU A 92 1.84 5.20 -17.07
N PHE A 93 1.33 6.35 -16.61
CA PHE A 93 1.85 7.67 -16.93
C PHE A 93 1.87 8.57 -15.69
N GLU A 94 2.93 9.35 -15.53
CA GLU A 94 2.93 10.46 -14.57
C GLU A 94 2.17 11.65 -15.16
N GLY A 95 1.01 11.97 -14.58
CA GLY A 95 0.20 13.13 -14.94
C GLY A 95 0.16 14.18 -13.84
N HIS A 96 -0.23 15.40 -14.22
CA HIS A 96 -0.59 16.46 -13.29
C HIS A 96 -2.11 16.57 -13.25
N GLN A 97 -2.71 16.55 -12.05
CA GLN A 97 -4.08 17.07 -11.92
C GLN A 97 -4.07 18.59 -12.16
N GLU A 98 -5.14 19.12 -12.75
CA GLU A 98 -5.37 20.56 -12.95
C GLU A 98 -5.55 21.30 -11.61
N GLU A 99 -4.53 21.33 -10.74
CA GLU A 99 -4.45 22.28 -9.61
C GLU A 99 -3.08 22.24 -8.89
N GLY A 100 -1.97 22.09 -9.63
CA GLY A 100 -0.63 22.23 -9.05
C GLY A 100 -0.26 21.20 -7.97
N GLN A 101 -1.04 20.12 -7.85
CA GLN A 101 -0.77 19.04 -6.91
C GLN A 101 0.23 18.02 -7.49
N ALA A 102 0.78 17.21 -6.58
CA ALA A 102 1.83 16.23 -6.82
C ALA A 102 1.58 15.37 -8.07
N LYS A 103 2.68 14.93 -8.69
CA LYS A 103 2.62 13.97 -9.80
C LYS A 103 1.78 12.76 -9.38
N THR A 104 0.71 12.50 -10.13
CA THR A 104 -0.17 11.35 -9.91
C THR A 104 0.12 10.33 -11.00
N ILE A 105 0.26 9.06 -10.63
CA ILE A 105 0.37 7.98 -11.61
C ILE A 105 -1.04 7.65 -12.08
N PHE A 106 -1.24 7.73 -13.39
CA PHE A 106 -2.47 7.33 -14.06
C PHE A 106 -2.24 6.05 -14.83
N ARG A 107 -3.17 5.11 -14.74
CA ARG A 107 -3.17 3.88 -15.55
C ARG A 107 -4.24 3.94 -16.62
N VAL A 108 -3.90 3.54 -17.83
CA VAL A 108 -4.86 3.39 -18.92
C VAL A 108 -5.75 2.19 -18.64
N THR A 109 -7.05 2.42 -18.57
CA THR A 109 -8.04 1.36 -18.34
C THR A 109 -8.77 0.96 -19.61
N ASP A 110 -8.87 1.86 -20.59
CA ASP A 110 -9.51 1.58 -21.88
C ASP A 110 -8.97 2.49 -23.00
N VAL A 111 -8.97 1.97 -24.24
CA VAL A 111 -8.59 2.70 -25.45
C VAL A 111 -9.59 2.36 -26.55
N ALA A 112 -10.40 3.32 -26.96
CA ALA A 112 -11.43 3.14 -27.98
C ALA A 112 -11.67 4.44 -28.77
N ASP A 113 -11.90 4.32 -30.07
CA ASP A 113 -12.30 5.44 -30.95
C ASP A 113 -11.41 6.70 -30.85
N GLY A 114 -10.10 6.52 -30.70
CA GLY A 114 -9.14 7.62 -30.55
C GLY A 114 -9.19 8.33 -29.19
N LYS A 115 -9.90 7.76 -28.22
CA LYS A 115 -9.95 8.21 -26.83
C LYS A 115 -9.29 7.21 -25.91
N VAL A 116 -8.74 7.72 -24.82
CA VAL A 116 -8.03 6.96 -23.79
C VAL A 116 -8.70 7.26 -22.46
N VAL A 117 -9.12 6.23 -21.74
CA VAL A 117 -9.57 6.34 -20.36
C VAL A 117 -8.37 6.12 -19.45
N VAL A 118 -8.09 7.09 -18.61
CA VAL A 118 -7.02 7.04 -17.61
C VAL A 118 -7.59 7.10 -16.21
N ASP A 119 -7.03 6.32 -15.30
CA ASP A 119 -7.49 6.17 -13.93
C ASP A 119 -6.33 6.47 -12.97
N GLY A 120 -6.49 7.49 -12.13
CA GLY A 120 -5.50 7.90 -11.13
C GLY A 120 -5.69 7.24 -9.76
N ASN A 121 -6.66 6.34 -9.59
CA ASN A 121 -6.86 5.61 -8.35
C ASN A 121 -5.73 4.60 -8.10
N HIS A 122 -5.48 4.28 -6.84
CA HIS A 122 -4.65 3.13 -6.50
C HIS A 122 -5.28 1.85 -7.10
N PRO A 123 -4.51 0.88 -7.63
CA PRO A 123 -5.06 -0.33 -8.25
C PRO A 123 -5.99 -1.16 -7.37
N LEU A 124 -5.88 -0.99 -6.04
CA LEU A 124 -6.69 -1.66 -5.01
C LEU A 124 -7.69 -0.72 -4.31
N ALA A 125 -7.87 0.52 -4.80
CA ALA A 125 -8.85 1.45 -4.26
C ALA A 125 -10.28 0.90 -4.43
N GLY A 126 -11.13 1.14 -3.44
CA GLY A 126 -12.51 0.62 -3.41
C GLY A 126 -12.62 -0.86 -3.06
N LEU A 127 -11.51 -1.59 -2.89
CA LEU A 127 -11.52 -2.99 -2.49
C LEU A 127 -11.34 -3.13 -0.98
N GLY A 128 -12.23 -3.89 -0.34
CA GLY A 128 -11.98 -4.40 1.01
C GLY A 128 -10.93 -5.50 0.96
N LEU A 129 -10.07 -5.56 1.98
CA LEU A 129 -8.93 -6.47 2.02
C LEU A 129 -8.94 -7.30 3.31
N LEU A 130 -8.35 -8.50 3.23
CA LEU A 130 -8.03 -9.33 4.39
C LEU A 130 -6.52 -9.45 4.51
N PHE A 131 -5.96 -8.79 5.52
CA PHE A 131 -4.54 -8.83 5.84
C PHE A 131 -4.28 -9.88 6.91
N LYS A 132 -3.56 -10.95 6.55
CA LYS A 132 -3.15 -11.99 7.50
C LYS A 132 -1.67 -11.89 7.74
N CYS A 133 -1.24 -11.81 8.99
CA CYS A 133 0.18 -11.74 9.29
C CYS A 133 0.59 -12.51 10.52
N LYS A 134 1.87 -12.85 10.57
CA LYS A 134 2.52 -13.51 11.70
C LYS A 134 3.79 -12.77 12.07
N ILE A 135 3.93 -12.45 13.36
CA ILE A 135 5.10 -11.78 13.91
C ILE A 135 6.27 -12.77 13.94
N GLN A 136 7.36 -12.41 13.28
CA GLN A 136 8.58 -13.20 13.17
C GLN A 136 9.65 -12.77 14.16
N ASP A 137 9.80 -11.46 14.38
CA ASP A 137 10.76 -10.90 15.33
C ASP A 137 10.29 -9.55 15.86
N ILE A 138 10.75 -9.18 17.06
CA ILE A 138 10.51 -7.86 17.65
C ILE A 138 11.80 -7.40 18.32
N ARG A 139 12.26 -6.21 17.94
CA ARG A 139 13.40 -5.54 18.57
C ARG A 139 13.10 -4.08 18.87
N ALA A 140 13.92 -3.48 19.72
CA ALA A 140 13.92 -2.03 19.87
C ALA A 140 14.43 -1.37 18.57
N ALA A 141 13.83 -0.24 18.20
CA ALA A 141 14.33 0.59 17.11
C ALA A 141 15.62 1.32 17.52
N SER A 142 16.51 1.53 16.56
CA SER A 142 17.68 2.40 16.77
C SER A 142 17.28 3.88 16.79
N GLU A 143 18.14 4.74 17.34
CA GLU A 143 17.91 6.19 17.32
C GLU A 143 17.78 6.74 15.89
N GLU A 144 18.52 6.16 14.94
CA GLU A 144 18.45 6.53 13.52
C GLU A 144 17.11 6.17 12.90
N GLU A 145 16.59 4.95 13.16
CA GLU A 145 15.28 4.51 12.68
C GLU A 145 14.15 5.36 13.25
N LEU A 146 14.25 5.77 14.52
CA LEU A 146 13.27 6.65 15.15
C LEU A 146 13.31 8.07 14.57
N SER A 147 14.51 8.57 14.27
CA SER A 147 14.71 9.88 13.63
C SER A 147 14.17 9.90 12.20
N HIS A 148 14.36 8.81 11.46
CA HIS A 148 13.93 8.69 10.06
C HIS A 148 12.49 8.20 9.90
N GLY A 149 11.91 7.60 10.95
CA GLY A 149 10.55 7.08 10.95
C GLY A 149 10.36 5.77 10.19
N HIS A 150 11.44 5.06 9.83
CA HIS A 150 11.36 3.77 9.13
C HIS A 150 12.53 2.87 9.48
N VAL A 151 12.37 1.58 9.23
CA VAL A 151 13.34 0.52 9.54
C VAL A 151 14.51 0.58 8.55
N HIS A 152 15.74 0.45 9.06
CA HIS A 152 16.95 0.40 8.25
C HIS A 152 17.52 -1.03 8.29
N GLY A 153 17.75 -1.65 7.13
CA GLY A 153 18.32 -3.01 7.02
C GLY A 153 17.45 -4.02 6.27
N ALA A 154 17.76 -5.31 6.40
CA ALA A 154 17.06 -6.40 5.69
C ALA A 154 15.57 -6.42 6.05
N GLY A 155 14.71 -6.23 5.05
CA GLY A 155 13.25 -6.15 5.21
C GLY A 155 12.68 -4.73 5.37
N GLY A 156 13.51 -3.67 5.36
CA GLY A 156 13.03 -2.29 5.29
C GLY A 156 12.57 -1.94 3.87
N HIS A 157 11.34 -1.45 3.73
CA HIS A 157 10.89 -0.84 2.47
C HIS A 157 11.60 0.50 2.30
N HIS A 158 12.62 0.54 1.44
CA HIS A 158 13.13 1.80 0.90
C HIS A 158 12.08 2.36 -0.06
N HIS A 159 11.66 3.60 0.17
CA HIS A 159 10.97 4.41 -0.83
C HIS A 159 11.94 4.90 -1.90
#